data_AF-A0ABC8UN81-F1
#
_entry.id   AF-A0ABC8UN81-F1
#
_cell.length_a   1.000
_cell.length_b   1.000
_cell.length_c   1.000
_cell.angle_alpha   90.00
_cell.angle_beta   90.00
_cell.angle_gamma   90.00
#
_symmetry.space_group_name_H-M   'P 1'
#
loop_
_entity.id
_entity.type
_entity.pdbx_description
1 polymer ?
#
loop_
_entity_poly.entity_id
_entity_poly.type
_entity_poly.pdbx_seq_one_letter_code
_entity_poly.pdbx_strand_id
1 'polypeptide(L)'
;LHKLVHIMDSFQLNSNSDSIKDIFDSSLNLEETHYKEGYTEGYNDGLSSGKDEGRQVGLKTGFQVGEELGFYRGCIDIWNSAIRVDPTCFSSRVQKSIKQMDELVEKYPKLEPENESVTNIMDSLRLKFRAICATMNVKLEYDGYPKPSDVKDIM
;
A
#
# COMPACT_ATOMS: atom_id res chain seq x y z
N LEU A 1 -35.12 -51.96 49.75
CA LEU A 1 -34.33 -50.87 50.39
C LEU A 1 -32.83 -51.00 50.11
N HIS A 2 -32.16 -52.11 50.45
CA HIS A 2 -30.70 -52.29 50.23
C HIS A 2 -30.24 -52.19 48.75
N LYS A 3 -31.03 -52.67 47.79
CA LYS A 3 -30.74 -52.54 46.34
C LYS A 3 -30.84 -51.10 45.80
N LEU A 4 -31.61 -50.22 46.45
CA LEU A 4 -31.81 -48.83 45.99
C LEU A 4 -30.63 -47.93 46.40
N VAL A 5 -30.05 -48.15 47.59
CA VAL A 5 -28.86 -47.43 48.06
C VAL A 5 -27.66 -47.69 47.15
N HIS A 6 -27.45 -48.94 46.77
CA HIS A 6 -26.36 -49.34 45.87
C HIS A 6 -26.46 -48.73 44.47
N ILE A 7 -27.69 -48.50 43.97
CA ILE A 7 -27.95 -47.86 42.67
C ILE A 7 -27.68 -46.35 42.76
N MET A 8 -28.09 -45.69 43.84
CA MET A 8 -27.81 -44.27 44.07
C MET A 8 -26.30 -43.99 44.21
N ASP A 9 -25.55 -44.83 44.91
CA ASP A 9 -24.09 -44.68 45.04
C ASP A 9 -23.38 -44.90 43.70
N SER A 10 -23.84 -45.85 42.88
CA SER A 10 -23.30 -46.08 41.53
C SER A 10 -23.60 -44.92 40.56
N PHE A 11 -24.76 -44.27 40.71
CA PHE A 11 -25.14 -43.10 39.90
C PHE A 11 -24.34 -41.85 40.30
N GLN A 12 -24.09 -41.65 41.59
CA GLN A 12 -23.26 -40.55 42.11
C GLN A 12 -21.77 -40.71 41.75
N LEU A 13 -21.23 -41.94 41.81
CA LEU A 13 -19.85 -42.22 41.39
C LEU A 13 -19.64 -42.01 39.88
N ASN A 14 -20.62 -42.39 39.05
CA ASN A 14 -20.54 -42.20 37.60
C ASN A 14 -20.63 -40.71 37.22
N SER A 15 -21.52 -39.95 37.88
CA SER A 15 -21.65 -38.50 37.68
C SER A 15 -20.40 -37.72 38.11
N ASN A 16 -19.72 -38.13 39.19
CA ASN A 16 -18.46 -37.51 39.62
C ASN A 16 -17.28 -37.87 38.69
N SER A 17 -17.25 -39.10 38.16
CA SER A 17 -16.25 -39.51 37.15
C SER A 17 -16.31 -38.65 35.90
N ASP A 18 -17.52 -38.41 35.38
CA ASP A 18 -17.70 -37.62 34.16
C ASP A 18 -17.42 -36.13 34.41
N SER A 19 -17.84 -35.58 35.55
CA SER A 19 -17.50 -34.19 35.93
C SER A 19 -16.00 -33.98 36.14
N ILE A 20 -15.27 -34.95 36.70
CA ILE A 20 -13.82 -34.86 36.89
C ILE A 20 -13.10 -34.96 35.54
N LYS A 21 -13.56 -35.84 34.63
CA LYS A 21 -13.04 -35.92 33.27
C LYS A 21 -13.22 -34.61 32.51
N ASP A 22 -14.40 -33.99 32.56
CA ASP A 22 -14.65 -32.70 31.89
C ASP A 22 -13.73 -31.58 32.42
N ILE A 23 -13.47 -31.55 33.73
CA ILE A 23 -12.55 -30.56 34.34
C ILE A 23 -11.11 -30.78 33.89
N PHE A 24 -10.62 -32.02 33.88
CA PHE A 24 -9.24 -32.30 33.44
C PHE A 24 -9.08 -32.24 31.92
N ASP A 25 -10.08 -32.63 31.13
CA ASP A 25 -10.09 -32.50 29.66
C ASP A 25 -10.05 -31.03 29.24
N SER A 26 -10.74 -30.14 29.96
CA SER A 26 -10.64 -28.70 29.71
C SER A 26 -9.24 -28.13 30.00
N SER A 27 -8.55 -28.65 31.02
CA SER A 27 -7.18 -28.28 31.36
C SER A 27 -6.15 -28.89 30.41
N LEU A 28 -6.39 -30.09 29.88
CA LEU A 28 -5.51 -30.77 28.92
C LEU A 28 -5.63 -30.18 27.52
N ASN A 29 -6.81 -29.69 27.14
CA ASN A 29 -7.07 -29.05 25.85
C ASN A 29 -6.88 -27.53 25.89
N LEU A 30 -6.45 -26.96 27.01
CA LEU A 30 -6.30 -25.51 27.20
C LEU A 30 -5.31 -24.90 26.20
N GLU A 31 -4.19 -25.58 25.93
CA GLU A 31 -3.20 -25.16 24.94
C GLU A 31 -3.81 -25.12 23.53
N GLU A 32 -4.55 -26.15 23.13
CA GLU A 32 -5.19 -26.21 21.81
C GLU A 32 -6.29 -25.15 21.67
N THR A 33 -7.06 -24.90 22.73
CA THR A 33 -8.08 -23.85 22.78
C THR A 33 -7.42 -22.48 22.60
N HIS A 34 -6.42 -22.13 23.41
CA HIS A 34 -5.74 -20.84 23.29
C HIS A 34 -4.99 -20.67 21.97
N TYR A 35 -4.45 -21.75 21.41
CA TYR A 35 -3.87 -21.73 20.07
C TYR A 35 -4.92 -21.37 19.01
N LYS A 36 -6.09 -22.01 19.05
CA LYS A 36 -7.21 -21.74 18.12
C LYS A 36 -7.78 -20.34 18.31
N GLU A 37 -7.93 -19.90 19.56
CA GLU A 37 -8.37 -18.54 19.91
C GLU A 37 -7.39 -17.50 19.39
N GLY A 38 -6.10 -17.62 19.72
CA GLY A 38 -5.07 -16.69 19.26
C GLY A 38 -4.91 -16.68 17.74
N TYR A 39 -5.03 -17.83 17.07
CA TYR A 39 -5.05 -17.89 15.61
C TYR A 39 -6.26 -17.17 15.03
N THR A 40 -7.45 -17.41 15.58
CA THR A 40 -8.70 -16.80 15.09
C THR A 40 -8.71 -15.30 15.32
N GLU A 41 -8.28 -14.86 16.50
CA GLU A 41 -8.11 -13.45 16.83
C GLU A 41 -7.10 -12.78 15.89
N GLY A 42 -5.89 -13.34 15.77
CA GLY A 42 -4.85 -12.79 14.92
C GLY A 42 -5.22 -12.79 13.43
N TYR A 43 -5.96 -13.81 12.96
CA TYR A 43 -6.46 -13.85 11.59
C TYR A 43 -7.49 -12.75 11.32
N ASN A 44 -8.47 -12.59 12.22
CA ASN A 44 -9.51 -11.58 12.07
C ASN A 44 -8.94 -10.16 12.17
N ASP A 45 -8.05 -9.92 13.12
CA ASP A 45 -7.38 -8.62 13.29
C ASP A 45 -6.45 -8.32 12.11
N GLY A 46 -5.65 -9.30 11.68
CA GLY A 46 -4.77 -9.18 10.51
C GLY A 46 -5.54 -8.92 9.20
N LEU A 47 -6.71 -9.53 9.03
CA LEU A 47 -7.56 -9.30 7.88
C LEU A 47 -8.14 -7.87 7.86
N SER A 48 -8.58 -7.37 9.01
CA SER A 48 -9.12 -6.02 9.15
C SER A 48 -8.03 -4.96 8.98
N SER A 49 -6.95 -5.07 9.75
CA SER A 49 -5.81 -4.14 9.71
C SER A 49 -5.15 -4.12 8.35
N GLY A 50 -4.87 -5.29 7.76
CA GLY A 50 -4.23 -5.38 6.44
C GLY A 50 -5.03 -4.71 5.32
N LYS A 51 -6.37 -4.78 5.38
CA LYS A 51 -7.24 -4.09 4.42
C LYS A 51 -7.13 -2.56 4.56
N ASP A 52 -7.17 -2.05 5.78
CA ASP A 52 -7.11 -0.62 6.04
C ASP A 52 -5.71 -0.05 5.74
N GLU A 53 -4.65 -0.74 6.14
CA GLU A 53 -3.27 -0.38 5.84
C GLU A 53 -3.01 -0.39 4.34
N GLY A 54 -3.40 -1.46 3.63
CA GLY A 54 -3.26 -1.56 2.18
C GLY A 54 -3.97 -0.42 1.45
N ARG A 55 -5.18 -0.05 1.90
CA ARG A 55 -5.91 1.10 1.36
C ARG A 55 -5.18 2.41 1.61
N GLN A 56 -4.71 2.66 2.83
CA GLN A 56 -4.01 3.90 3.17
C GLN A 56 -2.70 4.05 2.40
N VAL A 57 -1.88 2.99 2.36
CA VAL A 57 -0.61 2.97 1.63
C VAL A 57 -0.86 3.15 0.14
N GLY A 58 -1.82 2.42 -0.44
CA GLY A 58 -2.17 2.53 -1.85
C GLY A 58 -2.63 3.93 -2.25
N LEU A 59 -3.48 4.56 -1.44
CA LEU A 59 -3.94 5.95 -1.68
C LEU A 59 -2.77 6.94 -1.61
N LYS A 60 -1.93 6.84 -0.58
CA LYS A 60 -0.79 7.75 -0.39
C LYS A 60 0.21 7.62 -1.54
N THR A 61 0.66 6.40 -1.82
CA THR A 61 1.66 6.14 -2.87
C THR A 61 1.09 6.46 -4.25
N GLY A 62 -0.17 6.07 -4.52
CA GLY A 62 -0.84 6.37 -5.77
C GLY A 62 -0.99 7.88 -6.02
N PHE A 63 -1.30 8.66 -4.98
CA PHE A 63 -1.37 10.12 -5.10
C PHE A 63 0.00 10.72 -5.40
N GLN A 64 1.05 10.33 -4.68
CA GLN A 64 2.41 10.84 -4.90
C GLN A 64 2.93 10.59 -6.32
N VAL A 65 2.70 9.37 -6.82
CA VAL A 65 3.07 9.00 -8.19
C VAL A 65 2.20 9.74 -9.22
N GLY A 66 0.89 9.80 -9.00
CA GLY A 66 -0.06 10.46 -9.89
C GLY A 66 0.20 11.95 -10.03
N GLU A 67 0.52 12.62 -8.93
CA GLU A 67 0.92 14.04 -8.89
C GLU A 67 2.17 14.28 -9.72
N GLU A 68 3.23 13.48 -9.54
CA GLU A 68 4.49 13.62 -10.27
C GLU A 68 4.29 13.41 -11.78
N LEU A 69 3.54 12.38 -12.17
CA LEU A 69 3.20 12.11 -13.56
C LEU A 69 2.34 13.23 -14.16
N GLY A 70 1.37 13.73 -13.40
CA GLY A 70 0.50 14.83 -13.81
C GLY A 70 1.28 16.13 -14.04
N PHE A 71 2.22 16.44 -13.15
CA PHE A 71 3.13 17.57 -13.30
C PHE A 71 3.95 17.47 -14.58
N TYR A 72 4.56 16.31 -14.84
CA TYR A 72 5.31 16.07 -16.07
C TYR A 72 4.44 16.20 -17.32
N ARG A 73 3.23 15.64 -17.29
CA ARG A 73 2.30 15.77 -18.41
C ARG A 73 1.94 17.23 -18.69
N GLY A 74 1.66 18.02 -17.65
CA GLY A 74 1.39 19.45 -17.79
C GLY A 74 2.55 20.22 -18.41
N CYS A 75 3.78 19.94 -17.99
CA CYS A 75 4.98 20.55 -18.58
C CYS A 75 5.11 20.22 -20.08
N ILE A 76 4.96 18.93 -20.43
CA ILE A 76 5.01 18.45 -21.81
C ILE A 76 3.95 19.15 -22.67
N ASP A 77 2.71 19.24 -22.19
CA ASP A 77 1.61 19.87 -22.91
C ASP A 77 1.87 21.37 -23.15
N ILE A 78 2.41 22.09 -22.16
CA ILE A 78 2.79 23.50 -22.30
C ILE A 78 3.93 23.64 -23.32
N TRP A 79 5.01 22.86 -23.20
CA TRP A 79 6.15 22.95 -24.12
C TRP A 79 5.75 22.60 -25.56
N ASN A 80 4.94 21.55 -25.75
CA ASN A 80 4.39 21.20 -27.06
C ASN A 80 3.49 22.30 -27.61
N SER A 81 2.73 22.99 -26.76
CA SER A 81 1.92 24.15 -27.18
C SER A 81 2.81 25.31 -27.65
N ALA A 82 3.90 25.60 -26.95
CA ALA A 82 4.87 26.61 -27.37
C ALA A 82 5.51 26.26 -28.73
N ILE A 83 5.93 25.01 -28.94
CA ILE A 83 6.49 24.53 -30.22
C ILE A 83 5.48 24.68 -31.37
N ARG A 84 4.18 24.45 -31.12
CA ARG A 84 3.14 24.63 -32.15
C ARG A 84 2.97 26.09 -32.56
N VAL A 85 3.13 27.02 -31.62
CA VAL A 85 3.03 28.47 -31.88
C VAL A 85 4.30 28.99 -32.57
N ASP A 86 5.47 28.57 -32.09
CA ASP A 86 6.77 28.90 -32.67
C ASP A 86 7.66 27.63 -32.71
N PRO A 87 7.77 26.98 -33.89
CA PRO A 87 8.60 25.79 -34.05
C PRO A 87 10.10 25.99 -33.78
N THR A 88 10.56 27.23 -33.68
CA THR A 88 11.96 27.59 -33.43
C THR A 88 12.24 27.98 -31.97
N CYS A 89 11.21 28.01 -31.11
CA CYS A 89 11.33 28.45 -29.72
C CYS A 89 12.29 27.58 -28.89
N PHE A 90 12.47 26.31 -29.28
CA PHE A 90 13.39 25.37 -28.65
C PHE A 90 14.29 24.69 -29.68
N SER A 91 15.52 24.37 -29.29
CA SER A 91 16.44 23.59 -30.13
C SER A 91 15.88 22.20 -30.46
N SER A 92 16.30 21.63 -31.59
CA SER A 92 15.92 20.27 -32.01
C SER A 92 16.24 19.20 -30.95
N ARG A 93 17.32 19.40 -30.17
CA ARG A 93 17.68 18.56 -29.04
C ARG A 93 16.61 18.57 -27.95
N VAL A 94 16.14 19.76 -27.56
CA VAL A 94 15.11 19.93 -26.53
C VAL A 94 13.78 19.35 -27.00
N GLN A 95 13.37 19.63 -28.24
CA GLN A 95 12.14 19.07 -28.82
C GLN A 95 12.17 17.53 -28.82
N LYS A 96 13.31 16.92 -29.16
CA LYS A 96 13.50 15.46 -29.09
C LYS A 96 13.41 14.94 -27.65
N SER A 97 13.99 15.64 -26.69
CA SER A 97 13.90 15.26 -25.27
C SER A 97 12.46 15.34 -24.74
N ILE A 98 11.69 16.37 -25.12
CA ILE A 98 10.27 16.51 -24.77
C ILE A 98 9.47 15.34 -25.30
N LYS A 99 9.63 14.99 -26.59
CA LYS A 99 8.95 13.83 -27.19
C LYS A 99 9.27 12.52 -26.47
N GLN A 100 10.54 12.29 -26.14
CA GLN A 100 10.93 11.10 -25.38
C GLN A 100 10.33 11.07 -23.97
N MET A 101 10.14 12.23 -23.35
CA MET A 101 9.51 12.33 -22.04
C MET A 101 8.00 12.01 -22.14
N ASP A 102 7.33 12.46 -23.19
CA ASP A 102 5.93 12.13 -23.49
C ASP A 102 5.73 10.62 -23.69
N GLU A 103 6.58 9.99 -24.50
CA GLU A 103 6.56 8.53 -24.71
C GLU A 103 6.75 7.74 -23.39
N LEU A 104 7.53 8.26 -22.44
CA LEU A 104 7.72 7.63 -21.12
C LEU A 104 6.48 7.78 -20.22
N VAL A 105 5.84 8.96 -20.22
CA VAL A 105 4.59 9.18 -19.48
C VAL A 105 3.47 8.29 -20.02
N GLU A 106 3.37 8.12 -21.34
CA GLU A 106 2.38 7.24 -21.96
C GLU A 106 2.59 5.76 -21.63
N LYS A 107 3.85 5.30 -21.61
CA LYS A 107 4.22 3.91 -21.33
C LYS A 107 4.19 3.55 -19.83
N TYR A 108 4.00 4.53 -18.95
CA TYR A 108 4.01 4.26 -17.51
C TYR A 108 2.87 3.29 -17.12
N PRO A 109 3.18 2.15 -16.47
CA PRO A 109 2.19 1.12 -16.15
C PRO A 109 1.33 1.52 -14.94
N LYS A 110 0.27 2.29 -15.19
CA LYS A 110 -0.61 2.87 -14.14
C LYS A 110 -1.40 1.82 -13.34
N LEU A 111 -1.68 0.67 -13.95
CA LEU A 111 -2.51 -0.39 -13.35
C LEU A 111 -1.68 -1.54 -12.76
N GLU A 112 -0.36 -1.52 -12.97
CA GLU A 112 0.55 -2.57 -12.55
C GLU A 112 1.71 -1.95 -11.74
N PRO A 113 1.42 -1.44 -10.52
CA PRO A 113 2.42 -0.74 -9.70
C PRO A 113 3.59 -1.65 -9.27
N GLU A 114 3.39 -2.96 -9.29
CA GLU A 114 4.39 -4.00 -9.00
C GLU A 114 5.42 -4.18 -10.15
N ASN A 115 5.18 -3.57 -11.31
CA ASN A 115 6.00 -3.77 -12.49
C ASN A 115 7.40 -3.16 -12.29
N GLU A 116 8.44 -3.97 -12.49
CA GLU A 116 9.84 -3.55 -12.33
C GLU A 116 10.23 -2.34 -13.19
N SER A 117 9.51 -2.08 -14.28
CA SER A 117 9.73 -0.92 -15.14
C SER A 117 9.30 0.42 -14.52
N VAL A 118 8.41 0.43 -13.51
CA VAL A 118 7.89 1.65 -12.86
C VAL A 118 9.03 2.54 -12.39
N THR A 119 9.97 1.98 -11.63
CA THR A 119 11.09 2.72 -11.04
C THR A 119 11.99 3.30 -12.13
N ASN A 120 12.33 2.48 -13.12
CA ASN A 120 13.19 2.87 -14.23
C ASN A 120 12.58 4.00 -15.09
N ILE A 121 11.26 3.95 -15.33
CA ILE A 121 10.55 4.99 -16.08
C ILE A 121 10.52 6.28 -15.26
N MET A 122 10.20 6.25 -13.97
CA MET A 122 10.21 7.45 -13.12
C MET A 122 11.58 8.11 -13.06
N ASP A 123 12.65 7.34 -12.86
CA ASP A 123 14.00 7.89 -12.80
C ASP A 123 14.41 8.50 -14.15
N SER A 124 13.99 7.88 -15.26
CA SER A 124 14.18 8.43 -16.60
C SER A 124 13.41 9.73 -16.81
N LEU A 125 12.18 9.83 -16.31
CA LEU A 125 11.37 11.05 -16.35
C LEU A 125 12.03 12.18 -15.56
N ARG A 126 12.41 11.92 -14.29
CA ARG A 126 13.11 12.87 -13.41
C ARG A 126 14.42 13.38 -14.02
N LEU A 127 15.19 12.48 -14.65
CA LEU A 127 16.45 12.85 -15.31
C LEU A 127 16.20 13.74 -16.54
N LYS A 128 15.24 13.37 -17.40
CA LYS A 128 14.91 14.14 -18.60
C LYS A 128 14.34 15.51 -18.25
N PHE A 129 13.44 15.58 -17.27
CA PHE A 129 12.87 16.83 -16.80
C PHE A 129 13.96 17.83 -16.36
N ARG A 130 14.88 17.39 -15.49
CA ARG A 130 16.01 18.22 -15.04
C ARG A 130 16.91 18.65 -16.18
N ALA A 131 17.21 17.75 -17.12
CA ALA A 131 18.02 18.06 -18.30
C ALA A 131 17.36 19.10 -19.21
N ILE A 132 16.05 19.01 -19.42
CA ILE A 132 15.27 19.97 -20.20
C ILE A 132 15.28 21.35 -19.51
N CYS A 133 14.98 21.42 -18.21
CA CYS A 133 14.99 22.68 -17.46
C CYS A 133 16.36 23.36 -17.47
N ALA A 134 17.44 22.60 -17.27
CA ALA A 134 18.81 23.10 -17.35
C ALA A 134 19.15 23.63 -18.76
N THR A 135 18.71 22.94 -19.81
CA THR A 135 18.97 23.35 -21.20
C THR A 135 18.21 24.62 -21.57
N MET A 136 17.01 24.81 -21.04
CA MET A 136 16.18 25.99 -21.30
C MET A 136 16.48 27.16 -20.34
N ASN A 137 17.35 26.96 -19.35
CA ASN A 137 17.63 27.92 -18.27
C ASN A 137 16.34 28.38 -17.54
N VAL A 138 15.40 27.45 -17.34
CA VAL A 138 14.14 27.71 -16.63
C VAL A 138 14.25 27.14 -15.23
N LYS A 139 13.86 27.94 -14.23
CA LYS A 139 13.75 27.48 -12.85
C LYS A 139 12.37 26.85 -12.63
N LEU A 140 12.18 25.65 -13.17
CA LEU A 140 11.02 24.81 -12.90
C LEU A 140 11.45 23.69 -11.96
N GLU A 141 10.83 23.62 -10.79
CA GLU A 141 11.13 22.60 -9.77
C GLU A 141 9.85 21.80 -9.51
N TYR A 142 10.03 20.50 -9.27
CA TYR A 142 8.99 19.63 -8.75
C TYR A 142 9.28 19.41 -7.28
N ASP A 143 8.58 20.16 -6.43
CA ASP A 143 8.79 20.12 -4.97
C ASP A 143 8.17 18.87 -4.33
N GLY A 144 7.32 18.16 -5.08
CA GLY A 144 6.60 16.98 -4.63
C GLY A 144 5.53 17.28 -3.61
N TYR A 145 4.80 16.24 -3.22
CA TYR A 145 3.80 16.33 -2.17
C TYR A 145 4.43 16.85 -0.87
N PRO A 146 3.86 17.90 -0.23
CA PRO A 146 4.33 18.39 1.06
C PRO A 146 4.43 17.23 2.05
N LYS A 147 5.63 17.01 2.57
CA LYS A 147 5.81 16.02 3.63
C LYS A 147 5.12 16.56 4.87
N PRO A 148 4.60 15.72 5.78
CA PRO A 148 4.04 16.18 7.05
C PRO A 148 5.01 17.08 7.87
N SER A 149 6.32 16.99 7.61
CA SER A 149 7.34 17.89 8.14
C SER A 149 7.21 19.34 7.67
N ASP A 150 6.65 19.56 6.49
CA ASP A 150 6.59 20.86 5.81
C ASP A 150 5.35 21.67 6.24
N VAL A 151 4.45 21.04 7.00
CA VAL A 151 3.23 21.65 7.56
C VAL A 151 3.50 22.35 8.89
N LYS A 152 4.69 22.16 9.49
CA LYS A 152 5.07 22.80 10.77
C LYS A 152 5.32 24.30 10.66
N ASP A 153 5.46 24.84 9.45
CA ASP A 153 5.70 26.27 9.21
C ASP A 153 4.41 27.07 8.92
N ILE A 154 3.22 26.44 9.04
CA ILE A 154 1.92 27.06 8.73
C ILE A 154 0.98 27.09 9.96
N MET A 155 1.49 26.82 11.17
CA MET A 155 0.73 26.93 12.42
C MET A 155 1.51 27.68 13.49
#